data_AF-A7LCT8-F1
#
_entry.id   AF-A7LCT8-F1
#
_cell.length_a   1.000
_cell.length_b   1.000
_cell.length_c   1.000
_cell.angle_alpha   90.00
_cell.angle_beta   90.00
_cell.angle_gamma   90.00
#
_symmetry.space_group_name_H-M   'P 1'
#
loop_
_entity.id
_entity.type
_entity.pdbx_description
1 polymer ?
#
loop_
_entity_poly.entity_id
_entity_poly.type
_entity_poly.pdbx_seq_one_letter_code
_entity_poly.pdbx_strand_id
1 'polypeptide(L)'
;GNVSLEFLGLSATQLQKSSVQSITRLHISKVLLVLGDTYGEREDAKSLQDLKTQSLHIVFPAGKEFHFILDVSVSTTVSLELSNIKCVLDDNGCPYFENVLSKLQKNSKLSNLTLNNIEKTWNSFITILQLV
;
A
#
# COMPACT_ATOMS: atom_id res chain seq x y z
N GLY A 1 10.10 30.62 -5.73
CA GLY A 1 9.63 29.88 -4.54
C GLY A 1 9.43 28.44 -4.94
N ASN A 2 9.87 27.48 -4.12
CA ASN A 2 9.56 26.08 -4.35
C ASN A 2 8.07 25.85 -4.11
N VAL A 3 7.34 25.47 -5.15
CA VAL A 3 5.95 25.04 -5.03
C VAL A 3 5.98 23.62 -4.46
N SER A 4 5.47 23.46 -3.24
CA SER A 4 5.26 22.16 -2.60
C SER A 4 3.82 21.74 -2.84
N LEU A 5 3.60 20.55 -3.38
CA LEU A 5 2.26 20.02 -3.58
C LEU A 5 1.82 19.35 -2.26
N GLU A 6 0.74 19.84 -1.67
CA GLU A 6 0.27 19.28 -0.39
C GLU A 6 -0.35 17.88 -0.59
N PHE A 7 -1.12 17.71 -1.65
CA PHE A 7 -1.86 16.47 -1.91
C PHE A 7 -1.87 16.14 -3.40
N LEU A 8 -1.67 14.85 -3.72
CA LEU A 8 -1.84 14.30 -5.05
C LEU A 8 -2.70 13.03 -5.01
N GLY A 9 -3.84 13.06 -5.70
CA GLY A 9 -4.68 11.89 -5.94
C GLY A 9 -4.36 11.26 -7.30
N LEU A 10 -4.14 9.94 -7.32
CA LEU A 10 -3.86 9.16 -8.52
C LEU A 10 -4.78 7.94 -8.56
N SER A 11 -5.12 7.51 -9.78
CA SER A 11 -5.75 6.21 -10.00
C SER A 11 -4.99 5.44 -11.08
N ALA A 12 -4.96 4.12 -10.94
CA ALA A 12 -4.21 3.27 -11.86
C ALA A 12 -4.79 1.85 -11.92
N THR A 13 -4.96 1.32 -13.12
CA THR A 13 -5.24 -0.11 -13.35
C THR A 13 -3.96 -0.93 -13.47
N GLN A 14 -2.84 -0.28 -13.78
CA GLN A 14 -1.49 -0.83 -13.78
C GLN A 14 -0.55 0.22 -13.18
N LEU A 15 0.32 -0.21 -12.27
CA LEU A 15 1.34 0.65 -11.68
C LEU A 15 2.70 0.15 -12.15
N GLN A 16 3.46 1.03 -12.81
CA GLN A 16 4.83 0.76 -13.24
C GLN A 16 5.77 1.78 -12.60
N LYS A 17 7.01 1.37 -12.36
CA LYS A 17 8.05 2.26 -11.83
C LYS A 17 8.24 3.55 -12.65
N SER A 18 8.18 3.47 -13.98
CA SER A 18 8.32 4.63 -14.87
C SER A 18 7.23 5.69 -14.64
N SER A 19 5.99 5.26 -14.41
CA SER A 19 4.86 6.15 -14.10
C SER A 19 5.08 6.88 -12.78
N VAL A 20 5.58 6.19 -11.75
CA VAL A 20 5.89 6.81 -10.44
C VAL A 20 7.10 7.74 -10.53
N GLN A 21 8.12 7.39 -11.32
CA GLN A 21 9.31 8.23 -11.52
C GLN A 21 8.95 9.61 -12.10
N SER A 22 7.92 9.69 -12.94
CA SER A 22 7.48 10.96 -13.53
C SER A 22 7.07 12.01 -12.49
N ILE A 23 6.59 11.58 -11.32
CA ILE A 23 6.13 12.47 -10.24
C ILE A 23 7.15 12.67 -9.11
N THR A 24 8.30 11.97 -9.15
CA THR A 24 9.33 12.06 -8.08
C THR A 24 9.98 13.44 -7.94
N ARG A 25 9.89 14.27 -8.98
CA ARG A 25 10.39 15.65 -8.97
C ARG A 25 9.43 16.60 -8.26
N LEU A 26 8.19 16.18 -8.02
CA LEU A 26 7.23 16.93 -7.24
C LEU A 26 7.52 16.68 -5.75
N HIS A 27 7.70 17.73 -4.97
CA HIS A 27 7.72 17.62 -3.52
C HIS A 27 6.28 17.44 -3.03
N ILE A 28 5.85 16.19 -2.79
CA ILE A 28 4.47 15.85 -2.45
C ILE A 28 4.38 15.41 -0.98
N SER A 29 3.58 16.12 -0.17
CA SER A 29 3.39 15.75 1.24
C SER A 29 2.51 14.51 1.40
N LYS A 30 1.40 14.41 0.67
CA LYS A 30 0.43 13.30 0.76
C LYS A 30 0.06 12.75 -0.60
N VAL A 31 0.07 11.43 -0.74
CA VAL A 31 -0.37 10.72 -1.96
C VAL A 31 -1.51 9.78 -1.64
N LEU A 32 -2.60 9.89 -2.39
CA LEU A 32 -3.66 8.89 -2.46
C LEU A 32 -3.52 8.13 -3.79
N LEU A 33 -3.39 6.81 -3.72
CA LEU A 33 -3.32 5.92 -4.86
C LEU A 33 -4.50 4.95 -4.84
N VAL A 34 -5.41 5.10 -5.79
CA VAL A 34 -6.56 4.21 -5.96
C VAL A 34 -6.27 3.21 -7.08
N LEU A 35 -6.16 1.94 -6.72
CA LEU A 35 -5.90 0.85 -7.66
C LEU A 35 -7.23 0.35 -8.23
N GLY A 36 -7.38 0.44 -9.55
CA GLY A 36 -8.61 0.09 -10.26
C GLY A 36 -8.82 -1.41 -10.37
N ASP A 37 -10.04 -1.82 -10.75
CA ASP A 37 -10.51 -3.20 -10.66
C ASP A 37 -9.62 -4.23 -11.36
N THR A 38 -8.95 -3.89 -12.46
CA THR A 38 -8.06 -4.81 -13.18
C THR A 38 -6.62 -4.88 -12.62
N TYR A 39 -6.32 -4.12 -11.56
CA TYR A 39 -5.03 -4.23 -10.87
C TYR A 39 -4.84 -5.66 -10.31
N GLY A 40 -3.62 -6.16 -10.37
CA GLY A 40 -3.27 -7.56 -10.07
C GLY A 40 -3.02 -8.44 -11.31
N GLU A 41 -3.49 -8.04 -12.49
CA GLU A 41 -3.22 -8.80 -13.74
C GLU A 41 -1.76 -8.66 -14.22
N ARG A 42 -1.17 -7.48 -13.98
CA ARG A 42 0.23 -7.15 -14.26
C ARG A 42 0.75 -6.21 -13.20
N GLU A 43 1.67 -6.71 -12.37
CA GLU A 43 2.21 -5.95 -11.25
C GLU A 43 3.73 -5.77 -11.38
N ASP A 44 4.20 -4.56 -11.11
CA ASP A 44 5.59 -4.29 -10.79
C ASP A 44 5.68 -4.04 -9.27
N ALA A 45 6.18 -5.06 -8.56
CA ALA A 45 6.31 -5.04 -7.10
C ALA A 45 7.12 -3.84 -6.59
N LYS A 46 8.06 -3.30 -7.39
CA LYS A 46 8.95 -2.20 -6.99
C LYS A 46 8.51 -0.84 -7.52
N SER A 47 7.27 -0.73 -8.01
CA SER A 47 6.74 0.51 -8.56
C SER A 47 6.87 1.71 -7.61
N LEU A 48 6.73 1.49 -6.30
CA LEU A 48 6.77 2.54 -5.29
C LEU A 48 8.19 2.90 -4.81
N GLN A 49 9.24 2.23 -5.29
CA GLN A 49 10.60 2.34 -4.75
C GLN A 49 11.13 3.78 -4.75
N ASP A 50 10.79 4.56 -5.78
CA ASP A 50 11.28 5.93 -5.93
C ASP A 50 10.28 6.98 -5.38
N LEU A 51 9.09 6.54 -4.92
CA LEU A 51 8.08 7.45 -4.38
C LEU A 51 8.53 8.01 -3.03
N LYS A 52 8.72 9.32 -2.98
CA LYS A 52 9.04 10.06 -1.77
C LYS A 52 7.85 10.90 -1.37
N THR A 53 7.20 10.50 -0.28
CA THR A 53 6.08 11.25 0.31
C THR A 53 6.08 11.06 1.83
N GLN A 54 5.43 11.97 2.56
CA GLN A 54 5.31 11.84 4.02
C GLN A 54 4.16 10.90 4.40
N SER A 55 3.06 10.93 3.63
CA SER A 55 1.91 10.07 3.83
C SER A 55 1.46 9.43 2.53
N LEU A 56 1.22 8.12 2.56
CA LEU A 56 0.78 7.33 1.43
C LEU A 56 -0.47 6.56 1.82
N HIS A 57 -1.54 6.74 1.07
CA HIS A 57 -2.77 5.98 1.19
C HIS A 57 -2.96 5.16 -0.08
N ILE A 58 -3.05 3.84 0.07
CA ILE A 58 -3.30 2.91 -1.04
C ILE A 58 -4.67 2.27 -0.84
N VAL A 59 -5.54 2.43 -1.85
CA VAL A 59 -6.85 1.78 -1.89
C VAL A 59 -6.77 0.65 -2.91
N PHE A 60 -6.82 -0.59 -2.44
CA PHE A 60 -6.84 -1.77 -3.31
C PHE A 60 -8.23 -1.97 -3.95
N PRO A 61 -8.31 -2.73 -5.06
CA PRO A 61 -9.59 -3.03 -5.71
C PRO A 61 -10.60 -3.62 -4.72
N ALA A 62 -11.77 -2.99 -4.61
CA ALA A 62 -12.81 -3.48 -3.72
C ALA A 62 -13.38 -4.82 -4.24
N GLY A 63 -13.63 -5.76 -3.33
CA GLY A 63 -14.26 -7.05 -3.67
C GLY A 63 -13.32 -8.13 -4.20
N LYS A 64 -12.03 -7.84 -4.41
CA LYS A 64 -11.00 -8.86 -4.72
C LYS A 64 -10.31 -9.35 -3.46
N GLU A 65 -9.98 -10.64 -3.44
CA GLU A 65 -9.07 -11.18 -2.42
C GLU A 65 -7.68 -10.55 -2.55
N PHE A 66 -7.05 -10.30 -1.41
CA PHE A 66 -5.76 -9.68 -1.34
C PHE A 66 -4.66 -10.67 -1.74
N HIS A 67 -4.16 -10.54 -2.96
CA HIS A 67 -3.04 -11.33 -3.50
C HIS A 67 -2.02 -10.47 -4.26
N PHE A 68 -1.91 -9.19 -3.88
CA PHE A 68 -1.06 -8.22 -4.59
C PHE A 68 0.41 -8.34 -4.17
N ILE A 69 1.31 -8.20 -5.13
CA ILE A 69 2.77 -8.27 -4.89
C ILE A 69 3.42 -6.89 -4.70
N LEU A 70 2.63 -5.82 -4.74
CA LEU A 70 3.09 -4.45 -4.53
C LEU A 70 3.86 -4.34 -3.21
N ASP A 71 5.15 -4.04 -3.31
CA ASP A 71 5.98 -3.84 -2.13
C ASP A 71 5.74 -2.43 -1.60
N VAL A 72 4.95 -2.30 -0.54
CA VAL A 72 4.69 -1.01 0.12
C VAL A 72 5.83 -0.63 1.09
N SER A 73 6.66 -1.60 1.47
CA SER A 73 7.76 -1.39 2.42
C SER A 73 8.92 -0.60 1.83
N VAL A 74 9.07 -0.59 0.50
CA VAL A 74 10.10 0.21 -0.19
C VAL A 74 9.79 1.70 -0.19
N SER A 75 8.56 2.12 0.15
CA SER A 75 8.23 3.53 0.25
C SER A 75 8.91 4.16 1.47
N THR A 76 9.43 5.39 1.34
CA THR A 76 10.10 6.09 2.45
C THR A 76 9.12 6.84 3.35
N THR A 77 7.87 6.40 3.39
CA THR A 77 6.73 7.11 3.97
C THR A 77 6.73 7.02 5.50
N VAL A 78 6.29 8.09 6.17
CA VAL A 78 6.14 8.13 7.63
C VAL A 78 4.79 7.59 8.08
N SER A 79 3.73 7.87 7.32
CA SER A 79 2.36 7.39 7.58
C SER A 79 1.81 6.59 6.40
N LEU A 80 1.50 5.31 6.61
CA LEU A 80 0.93 4.44 5.60
C LEU A 80 -0.52 4.09 5.94
N GLU A 81 -1.44 4.28 4.99
CA GLU A 81 -2.80 3.75 5.06
C GLU A 81 -3.02 2.72 3.94
N LEU A 82 -3.54 1.55 4.31
CA LEU A 82 -3.93 0.49 3.38
C LEU A 82 -5.42 0.23 3.52
N SER A 83 -6.16 0.28 2.41
CA SER A 83 -7.61 0.07 2.38
C SER A 83 -8.05 -1.09 1.49
N ASN A 84 -9.21 -1.66 1.82
CA ASN A 84 -9.86 -2.75 1.07
C ASN A 84 -9.05 -4.05 1.07
N ILE A 85 -8.55 -4.45 2.24
CA ILE A 85 -7.87 -5.73 2.39
C ILE A 85 -8.92 -6.79 2.71
N LYS A 86 -9.17 -7.67 1.75
CA LYS A 86 -10.07 -8.80 1.90
C LYS A 86 -9.27 -10.09 1.87
N CYS A 87 -9.34 -10.88 2.93
CA CYS A 87 -8.76 -12.22 2.94
C CYS A 87 -9.85 -13.20 3.36
N VAL A 88 -10.44 -13.86 2.38
CA VAL A 88 -11.52 -14.84 2.57
C VAL A 88 -11.04 -16.10 1.90
N LEU A 89 -10.97 -17.23 2.63
CA LEU A 89 -11.53 -18.53 2.24
C LEU A 89 -11.06 -19.70 3.12
N ASP A 90 -10.04 -19.54 3.96
CA ASP A 90 -9.57 -20.62 4.82
C ASP A 90 -8.87 -20.11 6.09
N ASP A 91 -8.92 -20.89 7.17
CA ASP A 91 -8.20 -20.63 8.44
C ASP A 91 -6.66 -20.58 8.27
N ASN A 92 -6.16 -20.73 7.03
CA ASN A 92 -4.76 -20.65 6.65
C ASN A 92 -4.20 -19.21 6.64
N GLY A 93 -5.02 -18.20 6.96
CA GLY A 93 -4.59 -16.83 7.18
C GLY A 93 -4.58 -15.97 5.91
N CYS A 94 -3.68 -14.98 5.84
CA CYS A 94 -3.54 -14.13 4.66
C CYS A 94 -2.07 -13.90 4.32
N PRO A 95 -1.41 -14.89 3.68
CA PRO A 95 0.04 -14.94 3.57
C PRO A 95 0.61 -13.73 2.81
N TYR A 96 -0.09 -13.24 1.78
CA TYR A 96 0.33 -12.03 1.05
C TYR A 96 0.34 -10.80 1.95
N PHE A 97 -0.72 -10.61 2.73
CA PHE A 97 -0.81 -9.45 3.62
C PHE A 97 0.12 -9.58 4.83
N GLU A 98 0.28 -10.77 5.39
CA GLU A 98 1.25 -11.04 6.47
C GLU A 98 2.70 -10.79 6.01
N ASN A 99 3.04 -11.18 4.78
CA ASN A 99 4.32 -10.83 4.16
C ASN A 99 4.49 -9.32 4.00
N VAL A 100 3.43 -8.59 3.65
CA VAL A 100 3.45 -7.11 3.62
C VAL A 100 3.74 -6.55 5.02
N LEU A 101 3.01 -6.98 6.05
CA LEU A 101 3.20 -6.50 7.43
C LEU A 101 4.60 -6.82 7.97
N SER A 102 5.07 -8.05 7.81
CA SER A 102 6.42 -8.45 8.25
C SER A 102 7.55 -7.67 7.55
N LYS A 103 7.36 -7.25 6.29
CA LYS A 103 8.30 -6.34 5.62
C LYS A 103 8.20 -4.91 6.17
N LEU A 104 6.99 -4.43 6.50
CA LEU A 104 6.79 -3.10 7.08
C LEU A 104 7.51 -2.94 8.42
N GLN A 105 7.62 -4.00 9.23
CA GLN A 105 8.42 -3.99 10.47
C GLN A 105 9.89 -3.59 10.25
N LYS A 106 10.42 -3.78 9.04
CA LYS A 106 11.81 -3.41 8.69
C LYS A 106 11.94 -1.95 8.23
N ASN A 107 10.83 -1.24 8.04
CA ASN A 107 10.83 0.15 7.62
C ASN A 107 10.96 1.07 8.85
N SER A 108 12.19 1.48 9.16
CA SER A 108 12.51 2.32 10.31
C SER A 108 11.93 3.74 10.27
N LYS A 109 11.37 4.19 9.13
CA LYS A 109 10.75 5.52 9.00
C LYS A 109 9.25 5.50 9.28
N LEU A 110 8.61 4.34 9.18
CA LEU A 110 7.18 4.21 9.38
C LEU A 110 6.85 4.39 10.87
N SER A 111 6.02 5.39 11.19
CA SER A 111 5.56 5.64 12.56
C SER A 111 4.06 5.45 12.74
N ASN A 112 3.29 5.52 11.64
CA ASN A 112 1.86 5.32 11.67
C ASN A 112 1.44 4.34 10.58
N LEU A 113 0.68 3.32 10.96
CA LEU A 113 0.00 2.41 10.05
C LEU A 113 -1.50 2.48 10.32
N THR A 114 -2.28 2.75 9.29
CA THR A 114 -3.75 2.68 9.32
C THR A 114 -4.22 1.57 8.41
N LEU A 115 -5.03 0.67 8.97
CA LEU A 115 -5.68 -0.40 8.23
C LEU A 115 -7.17 -0.08 8.18
N ASN A 116 -7.70 0.15 7.00
CA ASN A 116 -9.07 0.62 6.80
C ASN A 116 -9.85 -0.36 5.91
N ASN A 117 -11.13 -0.59 6.22
CA ASN A 117 -11.98 -1.54 5.50
C ASN A 117 -11.32 -2.93 5.32
N ILE A 118 -11.04 -3.60 6.44
CA ILE A 118 -10.44 -4.95 6.48
C ILE A 118 -11.53 -6.00 6.65
N GLU A 119 -11.59 -6.95 5.72
CA GLU A 119 -12.48 -8.12 5.78
C GLU A 119 -11.66 -9.39 6.06
N LYS A 120 -11.76 -9.92 7.28
CA LYS A 120 -11.04 -11.11 7.77
C LYS A 120 -11.77 -11.81 8.92
N THR A 121 -11.39 -13.05 9.22
CA THR A 121 -11.77 -13.72 10.48
C THR A 121 -11.09 -13.08 11.70
N TRP A 122 -11.68 -13.26 12.89
CA TRP A 122 -11.11 -12.77 14.14
C TRP A 122 -9.71 -13.34 14.44
N ASN A 123 -9.49 -14.63 14.18
CA ASN A 123 -8.20 -15.27 14.39
C ASN A 123 -7.11 -14.58 13.55
N SER A 124 -7.38 -14.36 12.26
CA SER A 124 -6.43 -13.70 11.37
C SER A 124 -6.27 -12.20 11.67
N PHE A 125 -7.28 -11.55 12.25
CA PHE A 125 -7.14 -10.17 12.77
C PHE A 125 -6.18 -10.11 13.96
N ILE A 126 -6.27 -11.06 14.90
CA ILE A 126 -5.32 -11.15 16.01
C ILE A 126 -3.89 -11.38 15.50
N THR A 127 -3.70 -12.23 14.49
CA THR A 127 -2.38 -12.43 13.85
C THR A 127 -1.83 -11.14 13.24
N ILE A 128 -2.67 -10.31 12.60
CA ILE A 128 -2.24 -9.00 12.10
C ILE A 128 -1.71 -8.13 13.24
N LEU A 129 -2.41 -8.07 14.38
CA LEU A 129 -2.00 -7.27 15.53
C LEU A 129 -0.67 -7.70 16.14
N GLN A 130 -0.27 -8.96 15.98
CA GLN A 130 1.04 -9.47 16.42
C GLN A 130 2.19 -9.11 15.47
N LEU A 131 1.87 -8.71 14.23
CA LEU A 131 2.83 -8.36 13.19
C LEU A 131 3.05 -6.84 13.04
N VAL A 132 2.35 -6.01 13.82
CA VAL A 132 2.46 -4.54 13.78
C VAL A 132 3.10 -3.98 15.04
#